data_AF-A0AA40KTD7-F1
#
_entry.id   AF-A0AA40KTD7-F1
#
_cell.length_a   1.000
_cell.length_b   1.000
_cell.length_c   1.000
_cell.angle_alpha   90.00
_cell.angle_beta   90.00
_cell.angle_gamma   90.00
#
_symmetry.space_group_name_H-M   'P 1'
#
loop_
_entity.id
_entity.type
_entity.pdbx_description
1 polymer ?
#
loop_
_entity_poly.entity_id
_entity_poly.type
_entity_poly.pdbx_seq_one_letter_code
_entity_poly.pdbx_strand_id
1 'polypeptide(L)'
;MKKLEITYEERNHELKRLVNGMKAYAYSKTVHTDIRPEVTDDESTQYTAKTTHETQARRNYQEPTERRETTYNEPTMKPSEALRTVKTLNGINHFQMEEFIESVRFARTRVSDTASLLRMILTKKITDRAKQSIRFCRITSYEELYATLRTQVSPIPSTVSGSRNKMQNIKQGIHETVQSYSNRFRQALNELEYAVKAKHSNPTARNLILKEENAEAVRFYICNLRIDLARCMIAMRPTSLIEAQQKASDMEISLQEITTRRLTYQPNHRPTTSIN
;
A
#
# COMPACT_ATOMS: atom_id res chain seq x y z
N MET A 1 22.24 9.22 36.43
CA MET A 1 21.13 9.02 35.47
C MET A 1 20.14 8.00 36.07
N LYS A 2 18.95 8.44 36.53
CA LYS A 2 17.91 7.52 37.02
C LYS A 2 17.11 7.00 35.84
N LYS A 3 17.18 5.70 35.55
CA LYS A 3 16.25 5.02 34.63
C LYS A 3 14.89 4.99 35.32
N LEU A 4 13.88 5.59 34.69
CA LEU A 4 12.48 5.43 35.07
C LEU A 4 12.05 4.00 34.73
N GLU A 5 12.08 3.11 35.72
CA GLU A 5 11.39 1.82 35.65
C GLU A 5 9.89 2.08 35.79
N ILE A 6 9.20 2.12 34.65
CA ILE A 6 7.74 2.16 34.61
C ILE A 6 7.22 0.79 35.05
N THR A 7 6.36 0.79 36.07
CA THR A 7 5.85 -0.41 36.71
C THR A 7 4.95 -1.20 35.75
N TYR A 8 4.73 -2.49 36.05
CA TYR A 8 3.88 -3.38 35.23
C TYR A 8 2.44 -2.88 35.13
N GLU A 9 1.93 -2.23 36.18
CA GLU A 9 0.57 -1.70 36.25
C GLU A 9 0.38 -0.48 35.37
N GLU A 10 1.36 0.44 35.36
CA GLU A 10 1.36 1.61 34.46
C GLU A 10 1.34 1.20 32.99
N ARG A 11 2.09 0.14 32.63
CA ARG A 11 2.10 -0.43 31.28
C ARG A 11 0.76 -1.05 30.88
N ASN A 12 0.10 -1.76 31.78
CA ASN A 12 -1.23 -2.32 31.52
C ASN A 12 -2.31 -1.24 31.41
N HIS A 13 -2.18 -0.15 32.17
CA HIS A 13 -3.07 1.00 32.10
C HIS A 13 -2.93 1.75 30.77
N GLU A 14 -1.70 1.92 30.27
CA GLU A 14 -1.43 2.53 28.96
C GLU A 14 -1.98 1.67 27.81
N LEU A 15 -1.84 0.34 27.87
CA LEU A 15 -2.46 -0.61 26.94
C LEU A 15 -3.99 -0.49 26.92
N LYS A 16 -4.63 -0.44 28.10
CA LYS A 16 -6.08 -0.24 28.20
C LYS A 16 -6.51 1.12 27.63
N ARG A 17 -5.74 2.19 27.88
CA ARG A 17 -5.99 3.52 27.29
C ARG A 17 -5.87 3.52 25.77
N LEU A 18 -4.84 2.88 25.21
CA LEU A 18 -4.66 2.77 23.76
C LEU A 18 -5.79 1.98 23.09
N VAL A 19 -6.16 0.83 23.69
CA VAL A 19 -7.27 -0.01 23.19
C VAL A 19 -8.62 0.71 23.29
N ASN A 20 -8.88 1.42 24.39
CA ASN A 20 -10.13 2.19 24.55
C ASN A 20 -10.14 3.44 23.65
N GLY A 21 -9.00 4.09 23.45
CA GLY A 21 -8.84 5.19 22.50
C GLY A 21 -9.08 4.78 21.06
N MET A 22 -8.68 3.56 20.66
CA MET A 22 -9.00 3.00 19.35
C MET A 22 -10.50 2.75 19.16
N LYS A 23 -11.20 2.28 20.20
CA LYS A 23 -12.67 2.09 20.17
C LYS A 23 -13.43 3.43 20.08
N ALA A 24 -12.99 4.44 20.84
CA ALA A 24 -13.61 5.77 20.81
C ALA A 24 -13.35 6.53 19.50
N TYR A 25 -12.15 6.40 18.92
CA TYR A 25 -11.80 7.02 17.64
C TYR A 25 -12.52 6.37 16.45
N ALA A 26 -12.71 5.04 16.49
CA ALA A 26 -13.51 4.33 15.49
C ALA A 26 -14.96 4.83 15.45
N TYR A 27 -15.51 5.28 16.58
CA TYR A 27 -16.86 5.82 16.68
C TYR A 27 -16.96 7.29 16.23
N SER A 28 -15.93 8.12 16.46
CA SER A 28 -16.00 9.56 16.11
C SER A 28 -15.74 9.86 14.63
N LYS A 29 -14.86 9.11 13.94
CA LYS A 29 -14.56 9.36 12.51
C LYS A 29 -15.57 8.74 11.54
N THR A 30 -16.41 7.79 11.99
CA THR A 30 -17.53 7.25 11.19
C THR A 30 -18.74 8.17 11.13
N VAL A 31 -18.88 9.11 12.09
CA VAL A 31 -20.05 10.00 12.20
C VAL A 31 -19.83 11.36 11.51
N HIS A 32 -18.60 11.73 11.15
CA HIS A 32 -18.26 13.05 10.59
C HIS A 32 -17.92 13.09 9.10
N THR A 33 -18.22 12.05 8.32
CA THR A 33 -18.08 12.12 6.85
C THR A 33 -19.33 12.58 6.09
N ASP A 34 -20.43 12.87 6.78
CA ASP A 34 -21.60 13.52 6.17
C ASP A 34 -21.60 15.02 6.48
N ILE A 35 -20.86 15.79 5.67
CA ILE A 35 -21.11 17.23 5.52
C ILE A 35 -21.40 17.51 4.04
N ARG A 36 -22.57 18.12 3.86
CA ARG A 36 -23.30 18.55 2.65
C ARG A 36 -22.44 19.18 1.53
N PRO A 37 -22.97 19.21 0.28
CA PRO A 37 -22.30 19.78 -0.87
C PRO A 37 -22.27 21.31 -0.78
N GLU A 38 -21.10 21.87 -1.05
CA GLU A 38 -20.91 23.31 -1.21
C GLU A 38 -21.51 23.73 -2.55
N VAL A 39 -22.39 24.73 -2.47
CA VAL A 39 -23.22 25.28 -3.54
C VAL A 39 -22.33 26.02 -4.54
N THR A 40 -22.57 25.77 -5.82
CA THR A 40 -22.07 26.56 -6.94
C THR A 40 -22.70 27.93 -6.91
N ASP A 41 -21.88 28.99 -6.83
CA ASP A 41 -22.28 30.31 -7.31
C ASP A 41 -21.36 30.75 -8.44
N ASP A 42 -22.06 31.08 -9.52
CA ASP A 42 -21.66 31.56 -10.83
C ASP A 42 -21.40 33.07 -10.69
N GLU A 43 -20.21 33.56 -11.03
CA GLU A 43 -20.07 34.99 -11.32
C GLU A 43 -18.98 35.25 -12.39
N SER A 44 -19.52 35.61 -13.55
CA SER A 44 -18.88 36.21 -14.70
C SER A 44 -18.00 37.41 -14.34
N THR A 45 -16.79 37.47 -14.90
CA THR A 45 -16.28 38.77 -15.39
C THR A 45 -15.38 38.57 -16.62
N GLN A 46 -15.96 38.89 -17.77
CA GLN A 46 -15.25 39.23 -19.00
C GLN A 46 -14.43 40.50 -18.78
N TYR A 47 -13.16 40.48 -19.18
CA TYR A 47 -12.47 41.69 -19.60
C TYR A 47 -11.74 41.44 -20.92
N THR A 48 -12.31 42.01 -21.96
CA THR A 48 -11.68 42.29 -23.25
C THR A 48 -10.81 43.54 -23.14
N ALA A 49 -9.60 43.51 -23.71
CA ALA A 49 -8.98 44.72 -24.27
C ALA A 49 -8.13 44.32 -25.49
N LYS A 50 -8.41 45.01 -26.60
CA LYS A 50 -7.82 44.87 -27.93
C LYS A 50 -6.59 45.75 -28.07
N THR A 51 -5.58 45.20 -28.77
CA THR A 51 -4.80 45.80 -29.88
C THR A 51 -4.03 47.11 -29.66
N THR A 52 -2.73 47.14 -29.99
CA THR A 52 -2.14 48.03 -31.02
C THR A 52 -0.79 47.47 -31.50
N HIS A 53 -0.57 47.57 -32.81
CA HIS A 53 0.58 47.15 -33.63
C HIS A 53 1.78 48.10 -33.55
N GLU A 54 2.92 47.63 -34.10
CA GLU A 54 4.06 48.31 -34.78
C GLU A 54 5.42 47.87 -34.21
N THR A 55 6.54 47.69 -34.93
CA THR A 55 6.91 47.49 -36.34
C THR A 55 8.34 46.94 -36.34
N GLN A 56 8.63 46.00 -37.25
CA GLN A 56 9.91 45.50 -37.80
C GLN A 56 11.27 45.82 -37.13
N ALA A 57 12.06 44.77 -36.91
CA ALA A 57 13.50 44.79 -37.17
C ALA A 57 14.00 43.43 -37.69
N ARG A 58 14.50 43.45 -38.94
CA ARG A 58 15.26 42.38 -39.60
C ARG A 58 16.48 41.98 -38.79
N ARG A 59 16.72 40.67 -38.59
CA ARG A 59 18.07 40.08 -38.62
C ARG A 59 18.03 38.68 -39.23
N ASN A 60 18.70 38.56 -40.37
CA ASN A 60 19.16 37.29 -40.93
C ASN A 60 20.15 36.66 -39.95
N TYR A 61 19.90 35.42 -39.54
CA TYR A 61 20.95 34.49 -39.15
C TYR A 61 20.60 33.13 -39.73
N GLN A 62 21.49 32.64 -40.58
CA GLN A 62 21.50 31.30 -41.14
C GLN A 62 21.63 30.26 -40.02
N GLU A 63 21.04 29.10 -40.29
CA GLU A 63 20.96 27.88 -39.48
C GLU A 63 22.24 27.49 -38.73
N PRO A 64 22.08 26.65 -37.70
CA PRO A 64 22.52 25.28 -37.94
C PRO A 64 21.46 24.25 -37.57
N THR A 65 21.12 23.47 -38.59
CA THR A 65 20.96 22.01 -38.52
C THR A 65 19.79 21.53 -37.67
N GLU A 66 18.71 21.16 -38.38
CA GLU A 66 17.79 20.10 -38.00
C GLU A 66 18.50 19.04 -37.14
N ARG A 67 18.36 19.15 -35.82
CA ARG A 67 18.46 17.97 -34.96
C ARG A 67 17.29 17.10 -35.38
N ARG A 68 17.57 16.18 -36.29
CA ARG A 68 16.88 14.91 -36.37
C ARG A 68 16.71 14.46 -34.93
N GLU A 69 15.49 14.53 -34.41
CA GLU A 69 15.10 13.73 -33.28
C GLU A 69 15.37 12.31 -33.74
N THR A 70 16.52 11.77 -33.34
CA THR A 70 16.74 10.35 -33.33
C THR A 70 15.64 9.83 -32.42
N THR A 71 14.53 9.40 -33.01
CA THR A 71 13.67 8.37 -32.45
C THR A 71 14.63 7.26 -32.06
N TYR A 72 15.06 7.28 -30.79
CA TYR A 72 15.60 6.13 -30.13
C TYR A 72 14.46 5.12 -30.23
N ASN A 73 14.51 4.29 -31.26
CA ASN A 73 13.73 3.08 -31.32
C ASN A 73 14.15 2.30 -30.08
N GLU A 74 13.42 2.45 -28.98
CA GLU A 74 13.53 1.53 -27.86
C GLU A 74 13.44 0.13 -28.49
N PRO A 75 14.43 -0.75 -28.26
CA PRO A 75 14.45 -2.04 -28.92
C PRO A 75 13.15 -2.75 -28.60
N THR A 76 12.38 -3.01 -29.65
CA THR A 76 11.10 -3.71 -29.54
C THR A 76 11.38 -5.11 -29.02
N MET A 77 10.89 -5.37 -27.81
CA MET A 77 11.11 -6.61 -27.08
C MET A 77 10.17 -7.70 -27.59
N LYS A 78 10.58 -8.97 -27.42
CA LYS A 78 9.68 -10.09 -27.69
C LYS A 78 8.54 -10.12 -26.67
N PRO A 79 7.32 -10.58 -27.04
CA PRO A 79 6.20 -10.71 -26.10
C PRO A 79 6.54 -11.51 -24.83
N SER A 80 7.38 -12.53 -24.95
CA SER A 80 7.85 -13.36 -23.83
C SER A 80 8.74 -12.62 -22.84
N GLU A 81 9.52 -11.65 -23.31
CA GLU A 81 10.40 -10.82 -22.48
C GLU A 81 9.58 -9.73 -21.78
N ALA A 82 8.69 -9.06 -22.52
CA ALA A 82 7.78 -8.07 -21.96
C ALA A 82 6.81 -8.70 -20.94
N LEU A 83 6.39 -9.96 -21.12
CA LEU A 83 5.57 -10.66 -20.12
C LEU A 83 6.26 -10.71 -18.74
N ARG A 84 7.59 -10.69 -18.67
CA ARG A 84 8.32 -10.73 -17.39
C ARG A 84 8.13 -9.44 -16.57
N THR A 85 7.86 -8.31 -17.21
CA THR A 85 7.63 -7.03 -16.53
C THR A 85 6.19 -6.89 -16.02
N VAL A 86 5.26 -7.67 -16.57
CA VAL A 86 3.85 -7.69 -16.14
C VAL A 86 3.72 -8.42 -14.80
N LYS A 87 3.07 -7.77 -13.83
CA LYS A 87 2.77 -8.38 -12.52
C LYS A 87 1.75 -9.52 -12.67
N THR A 88 1.69 -10.44 -11.71
CA THR A 88 0.63 -11.46 -11.67
C THR A 88 -0.56 -10.92 -10.87
N LEU A 89 -1.76 -11.05 -11.42
CA LEU A 89 -3.03 -10.70 -10.78
C LEU A 89 -3.74 -11.97 -10.32
N ASN A 90 -3.83 -12.17 -9.01
CA ASN A 90 -4.41 -13.37 -8.39
C ASN A 90 -5.73 -13.10 -7.62
N GLY A 91 -6.03 -11.83 -7.32
CA GLY A 91 -7.10 -11.45 -6.40
C GLY A 91 -8.08 -10.40 -6.94
N ILE A 92 -9.06 -10.07 -6.10
CA ILE A 92 -10.16 -9.12 -6.34
C ILE A 92 -9.86 -7.82 -5.59
N ASN A 93 -8.70 -7.22 -5.86
CA ASN A 93 -8.22 -6.04 -5.17
C ASN A 93 -8.02 -4.91 -6.16
N HIS A 94 -8.75 -3.81 -5.97
CA HIS A 94 -8.70 -2.64 -6.84
C HIS A 94 -7.27 -2.12 -7.04
N PHE A 95 -6.50 -2.00 -5.95
CA PHE A 95 -5.12 -1.50 -6.02
C PHE A 95 -4.22 -2.42 -6.86
N GLN A 96 -4.25 -3.73 -6.58
CA GLN A 96 -3.44 -4.71 -7.33
C GLN A 96 -3.85 -4.79 -8.80
N MET A 97 -5.16 -4.63 -9.08
CA MET A 97 -5.70 -4.57 -10.43
C MET A 97 -5.19 -3.34 -11.20
N GLU A 98 -5.19 -2.15 -10.59
CA GLU A 98 -4.68 -0.94 -11.25
C GLU A 98 -3.15 -1.00 -11.43
N GLU A 99 -2.40 -1.50 -10.45
CA GLU A 99 -0.96 -1.76 -10.63
C GLU A 99 -0.69 -2.76 -11.76
N PHE A 100 -1.53 -3.79 -11.87
CA PHE A 100 -1.45 -4.75 -12.96
C PHE A 100 -1.72 -4.08 -14.31
N ILE A 101 -2.79 -3.29 -14.42
CA ILE A 101 -3.13 -2.55 -15.65
C ILE A 101 -1.96 -1.65 -16.07
N GLU A 102 -1.33 -0.94 -15.14
CA GLU A 102 -0.17 -0.11 -15.49
C GLU A 102 1.04 -0.94 -15.95
N SER A 103 1.30 -2.08 -15.32
CA SER A 103 2.37 -2.97 -15.79
C SER A 103 2.09 -3.52 -17.20
N VAL A 104 0.83 -3.76 -17.54
CA VAL A 104 0.40 -4.19 -18.88
C VAL A 104 0.56 -3.06 -19.89
N ARG A 105 0.18 -1.83 -19.55
CA ARG A 105 0.36 -0.64 -20.40
C ARG A 105 1.84 -0.44 -20.73
N PHE A 106 2.70 -0.50 -19.72
CA PHE A 106 4.13 -0.39 -19.89
C PHE A 106 4.72 -1.52 -20.75
N ALA A 107 4.28 -2.77 -20.55
CA ALA A 107 4.72 -3.88 -21.40
C ALA A 107 4.26 -3.71 -22.86
N ARG A 108 3.05 -3.20 -23.08
CA ARG A 108 2.47 -2.96 -24.41
C ARG A 108 3.28 -1.94 -25.22
N THR A 109 3.82 -0.89 -24.59
CA THR A 109 4.61 0.12 -25.32
C THR A 109 5.95 -0.40 -25.85
N ARG A 110 6.39 -1.58 -25.38
CA ARG A 110 7.71 -2.15 -25.68
C ARG A 110 7.66 -3.34 -26.64
N VAL A 111 6.51 -3.68 -27.20
CA VAL A 111 6.32 -4.89 -28.01
C VAL A 111 5.60 -4.56 -29.31
N SER A 112 6.11 -5.09 -30.43
CA SER A 112 5.47 -4.97 -31.74
C SER A 112 4.25 -5.91 -31.85
N ASP A 113 4.41 -7.16 -31.41
CA ASP A 113 3.33 -8.15 -31.38
C ASP A 113 2.49 -8.05 -30.10
N THR A 114 1.64 -7.02 -30.08
CA THR A 114 0.75 -6.74 -28.95
C THR A 114 -0.35 -7.80 -28.78
N ALA A 115 -0.75 -8.50 -29.85
CA ALA A 115 -1.79 -9.51 -29.82
C ALA A 115 -1.33 -10.79 -29.10
N SER A 116 -0.11 -11.27 -29.38
CA SER A 116 0.47 -12.39 -28.65
C SER A 116 0.71 -12.06 -27.19
N LEU A 117 1.17 -10.83 -26.90
CA LEU A 117 1.33 -10.37 -25.52
C LEU A 117 -0.01 -10.44 -24.75
N LEU A 118 -1.11 -9.98 -25.35
CA LEU A 118 -2.45 -10.03 -24.74
C LEU A 118 -2.86 -11.47 -24.40
N ARG A 119 -2.70 -12.40 -25.34
CA ARG A 119 -2.99 -13.83 -25.11
C ARG A 119 -2.13 -14.41 -23.97
N MET A 120 -0.85 -14.05 -23.92
CA MET A 120 0.06 -14.49 -22.87
C MET A 120 -0.32 -13.92 -21.51
N ILE A 121 -0.76 -12.67 -21.43
CA ILE A 121 -1.23 -12.04 -20.19
C ILE A 121 -2.47 -12.77 -19.66
N LEU A 122 -3.49 -12.97 -20.51
CA LEU A 122 -4.73 -13.66 -20.14
C LEU A 122 -4.50 -15.09 -19.63
N THR A 123 -3.52 -15.79 -20.20
CA THR A 123 -3.25 -17.19 -19.87
C THR A 123 -2.30 -17.38 -18.69
N LYS A 124 -1.28 -16.51 -18.55
CA LYS A 124 -0.17 -16.71 -17.60
C LYS A 124 -0.13 -15.73 -16.43
N LYS A 125 -0.75 -14.57 -16.54
CA LYS A 125 -0.63 -13.49 -15.54
C LYS A 125 -1.91 -13.21 -14.77
N ILE A 126 -3.05 -13.67 -15.26
CA ILE A 126 -4.31 -13.61 -14.51
C ILE A 126 -4.60 -14.99 -13.97
N THR A 127 -4.59 -15.15 -12.65
CA THR A 127 -4.73 -16.43 -11.95
C THR A 127 -5.85 -16.40 -10.91
N ASP A 128 -6.18 -17.57 -10.37
CA ASP A 128 -7.03 -17.76 -9.19
C ASP A 128 -8.38 -17.02 -9.28
N ARG A 129 -8.70 -16.18 -8.28
CA ARG A 129 -9.98 -15.47 -8.19
C ARG A 129 -10.15 -14.47 -9.32
N ALA A 130 -9.08 -13.78 -9.73
CA ALA A 130 -9.15 -12.83 -10.83
C ALA A 130 -9.50 -13.55 -12.15
N LYS A 131 -8.89 -14.72 -12.40
CA LYS A 131 -9.21 -15.55 -13.57
C LYS A 131 -10.66 -16.04 -13.54
N GLN A 132 -11.13 -16.45 -12.36
CA GLN A 132 -12.50 -16.90 -12.17
C GLN A 132 -13.51 -15.77 -12.44
N SER A 133 -13.22 -14.54 -12.03
CA SER A 133 -14.08 -13.37 -12.25
C SER A 133 -14.28 -13.03 -13.71
N ILE A 134 -13.28 -13.27 -14.58
CA ILE A 134 -13.35 -12.91 -16.00
C ILE A 134 -13.59 -14.11 -16.92
N ARG A 135 -13.88 -15.30 -16.36
CA ARG A 135 -13.88 -16.58 -17.10
C ARG A 135 -14.84 -16.62 -18.29
N PHE A 136 -15.93 -15.88 -18.25
CA PHE A 136 -16.95 -15.83 -19.30
C PHE A 136 -16.86 -14.56 -20.15
N CYS A 137 -15.88 -13.70 -19.90
CA CYS A 137 -15.68 -12.47 -20.64
C CYS A 137 -14.86 -12.77 -21.89
N ARG A 138 -15.38 -12.36 -23.06
CA ARG A 138 -14.63 -12.41 -24.31
C ARG A 138 -13.75 -11.17 -24.39
N ILE A 139 -12.45 -11.37 -24.18
CA ILE A 139 -11.45 -10.28 -24.22
C ILE A 139 -10.61 -10.46 -25.49
N THR A 140 -10.75 -9.52 -26.42
CA THR A 140 -10.05 -9.48 -27.72
C THR A 140 -9.15 -8.26 -27.88
N SER A 141 -9.35 -7.23 -27.07
CA SER A 141 -8.54 -6.01 -27.04
C SER A 141 -8.03 -5.68 -25.63
N TYR A 142 -7.06 -4.76 -25.55
CA TYR A 142 -6.57 -4.26 -24.27
C TYR A 142 -7.61 -3.39 -23.57
N GLU A 143 -8.40 -2.66 -24.35
CA GLU A 143 -9.47 -1.79 -23.90
C GLU A 143 -10.57 -2.63 -23.23
N GLU A 144 -10.95 -3.75 -23.86
CA GLU A 144 -11.83 -4.77 -23.27
C GLU A 144 -11.22 -5.40 -22.02
N LEU A 145 -9.91 -5.70 -22.02
CA LEU A 145 -9.22 -6.23 -20.85
C LEU A 145 -9.37 -5.26 -19.67
N TYR A 146 -9.01 -3.99 -19.85
CA TYR A 146 -9.03 -3.00 -18.78
C TYR A 146 -10.45 -2.76 -18.26
N ALA A 147 -11.44 -2.65 -19.15
CA ALA A 147 -12.84 -2.48 -18.78
C ALA A 147 -13.37 -3.72 -18.03
N THR A 148 -13.05 -4.92 -18.50
CA THR A 148 -13.46 -6.18 -17.86
C THR A 148 -12.85 -6.31 -16.47
N LEU A 149 -11.57 -5.99 -16.30
CA LEU A 149 -10.93 -6.02 -14.98
C LEU A 149 -11.62 -5.06 -14.01
N ARG A 150 -11.85 -3.80 -14.41
CA ARG A 150 -12.51 -2.81 -13.55
C ARG A 150 -13.94 -3.18 -13.17
N THR A 151 -14.67 -3.84 -14.07
CA THR A 151 -16.07 -4.21 -13.83
C THR A 151 -16.21 -5.54 -13.08
N GLN A 152 -15.37 -6.53 -13.36
CA GLN A 152 -15.55 -7.91 -12.85
C GLN A 152 -14.57 -8.28 -11.72
N VAL A 153 -13.35 -7.71 -11.72
CA VAL A 153 -12.31 -8.05 -10.73
C VAL A 153 -12.32 -7.10 -9.55
N SER A 154 -12.75 -5.85 -9.69
CA SER A 154 -12.96 -4.99 -8.52
C SER A 154 -14.01 -3.91 -8.80
N PRO A 155 -15.32 -4.27 -8.80
CA PRO A 155 -16.40 -3.37 -9.15
C PRO A 155 -16.52 -2.15 -8.22
N ILE A 156 -16.00 -2.25 -7.00
CA ILE A 156 -16.03 -1.18 -6.00
C ILE A 156 -14.64 -0.57 -5.90
N PRO A 157 -14.47 0.74 -6.20
CA PRO A 157 -13.22 1.44 -5.97
C PRO A 157 -12.84 1.46 -4.48
N SER A 158 -11.54 1.34 -4.19
CA SER A 158 -11.05 1.48 -2.82
C SER A 158 -11.32 2.89 -2.30
N THR A 159 -12.14 3.01 -1.26
CA THR A 159 -12.38 4.29 -0.57
C THR A 159 -11.36 4.47 0.55
N VAL A 160 -11.04 5.73 0.89
CA VAL A 160 -10.11 6.03 2.00
C VAL A 160 -10.61 5.41 3.31
N SER A 161 -11.91 5.53 3.61
CA SER A 161 -12.51 4.94 4.81
C SER A 161 -12.48 3.41 4.79
N GLY A 162 -12.82 2.78 3.65
CA GLY A 162 -12.78 1.33 3.48
C GLY A 162 -11.38 0.76 3.65
N SER A 163 -10.39 1.35 2.99
CA SER A 163 -8.98 0.94 3.11
C SER A 163 -8.45 1.14 4.54
N ARG A 164 -8.81 2.24 5.21
CA ARG A 164 -8.44 2.48 6.61
C ARG A 164 -9.03 1.44 7.54
N ASN A 165 -10.33 1.15 7.39
CA ASN A 165 -11.01 0.12 8.19
C ASN A 165 -10.39 -1.26 7.97
N LYS A 166 -10.03 -1.60 6.73
CA LYS A 166 -9.32 -2.84 6.42
C LYS A 166 -7.97 -2.89 7.14
N MET A 167 -7.17 -1.82 7.04
CA MET A 167 -5.86 -1.73 7.71
C MET A 167 -5.97 -1.87 9.23
N GLN A 168 -6.94 -1.20 9.86
CA GLN A 168 -7.17 -1.25 11.31
C GLN A 168 -7.51 -2.65 11.82
N ASN A 169 -8.13 -3.49 11.00
CA ASN A 169 -8.61 -4.82 11.39
C ASN A 169 -7.62 -5.96 11.06
N ILE A 170 -6.49 -5.66 10.42
CA ILE A 170 -5.46 -6.67 10.15
C ILE A 170 -4.73 -6.98 11.45
N LYS A 171 -4.99 -8.18 11.99
CA LYS A 171 -4.31 -8.74 13.18
C LYS A 171 -3.28 -9.79 12.77
N GLN A 172 -2.19 -9.88 13.52
CA GLN A 172 -1.24 -10.99 13.41
C GLN A 172 -1.90 -12.26 13.95
N GLY A 173 -1.90 -13.33 13.14
CA GLY A 173 -2.40 -14.64 13.56
C GLY A 173 -1.54 -15.25 14.68
N ILE A 174 -2.11 -16.18 15.45
CA ILE A 174 -1.45 -16.79 16.61
C ILE A 174 -0.10 -17.47 16.24
N HIS A 175 -0.06 -18.12 15.08
CA HIS A 175 1.11 -18.80 14.54
C HIS A 175 1.72 -18.09 13.32
N GLU A 176 1.31 -16.86 13.07
CA GLU A 176 1.79 -16.10 11.93
C GLU A 176 3.09 -15.36 12.29
N THR A 177 4.10 -15.46 11.43
CA THR A 177 5.35 -14.71 11.60
C THR A 177 5.14 -13.21 11.43
N VAL A 178 6.00 -12.40 12.07
CA VAL A 178 6.00 -10.94 11.91
C VAL A 178 6.15 -10.56 10.43
N GLN A 179 6.98 -11.29 9.68
CA GLN A 179 7.19 -11.03 8.25
C GLN A 179 5.90 -11.21 7.43
N SER A 180 5.18 -12.32 7.65
CA SER A 180 3.91 -12.59 6.95
C SER A 180 2.86 -11.52 7.27
N TYR A 181 2.71 -11.18 8.55
CA TYR A 181 1.82 -10.11 8.98
C TYR A 181 2.20 -8.75 8.39
N SER A 182 3.50 -8.40 8.42
CA SER A 182 4.03 -7.16 7.86
C SER A 182 3.70 -6.99 6.39
N ASN A 183 3.80 -8.07 5.61
CA ASN A 183 3.46 -8.06 4.19
C ASN A 183 1.98 -7.75 3.97
N ARG A 184 1.07 -8.39 4.71
CA ARG A 184 -0.37 -8.13 4.62
C ARG A 184 -0.72 -6.71 5.06
N PHE A 185 -0.12 -6.24 6.15
CA PHE A 185 -0.35 -4.89 6.65
C PHE A 185 0.12 -3.83 5.64
N ARG A 186 1.31 -4.02 5.04
CA ARG A 186 1.84 -3.12 4.01
C ARG A 186 0.97 -3.08 2.75
N GLN A 187 0.40 -4.21 2.33
CA GLN A 187 -0.56 -4.24 1.23
C GLN A 187 -1.78 -3.37 1.52
N ALA A 188 -2.33 -3.44 2.73
CA ALA A 188 -3.46 -2.61 3.12
C ALA A 188 -3.10 -1.11 3.24
N LEU A 189 -1.90 -0.79 3.71
CA LEU A 189 -1.40 0.58 3.73
C LEU A 189 -1.27 1.13 2.29
N ASN A 190 -0.73 0.35 1.35
CA ASN A 190 -0.62 0.76 -0.05
C ASN A 190 -2.00 1.03 -0.68
N GLU A 191 -3.00 0.20 -0.36
CA GLU A 191 -4.39 0.43 -0.77
C GLU A 191 -4.97 1.74 -0.21
N LEU A 192 -4.63 2.08 1.03
CA LEU A 192 -5.03 3.35 1.65
C LEU A 192 -4.33 4.54 0.99
N GLU A 193 -3.03 4.45 0.78
CA GLU A 193 -2.27 5.51 0.11
C GLU A 193 -2.81 5.77 -1.30
N TYR A 194 -3.12 4.71 -2.04
CA TYR A 194 -3.74 4.80 -3.35
C TYR A 194 -5.09 5.51 -3.28
N ALA A 195 -5.97 5.11 -2.36
CA ALA A 195 -7.28 5.74 -2.19
C ALA A 195 -7.16 7.24 -1.84
N VAL A 196 -6.17 7.62 -1.02
CA VAL A 196 -5.88 9.02 -0.69
C VAL A 196 -5.40 9.79 -1.92
N LYS A 197 -4.45 9.20 -2.68
CA LYS A 197 -3.93 9.81 -3.93
C LYS A 197 -5.02 9.99 -4.98
N ALA A 198 -5.94 9.03 -5.10
CA ALA A 198 -7.06 9.10 -6.03
C ALA A 198 -8.13 10.13 -5.61
N LYS A 199 -8.38 10.29 -4.31
CA LYS A 199 -9.37 11.24 -3.79
C LYS A 199 -8.89 12.70 -3.80
N HIS A 200 -7.59 12.93 -3.59
CA HIS A 200 -7.05 14.28 -3.37
C HIS A 200 -6.09 14.71 -4.49
N SER A 201 -6.59 15.55 -5.40
CA SER A 201 -5.80 16.12 -6.51
C SER A 201 -4.74 17.12 -6.03
N ASN A 202 -5.01 17.86 -4.94
CA ASN A 202 -4.09 18.85 -4.38
C ASN A 202 -2.88 18.16 -3.69
N PRO A 203 -1.64 18.40 -4.13
CA PRO A 203 -0.44 17.74 -3.58
C PRO A 203 -0.19 18.04 -2.10
N THR A 204 -0.42 19.27 -1.64
CA THR A 204 -0.19 19.69 -0.25
C THR A 204 -1.16 18.98 0.69
N ALA A 205 -2.46 19.02 0.38
CA ALA A 205 -3.48 18.33 1.16
C ALA A 205 -3.23 16.82 1.20
N ARG A 206 -2.90 16.23 0.05
CA ARG A 206 -2.55 14.82 -0.08
C ARG A 206 -1.36 14.44 0.81
N ASN A 207 -0.29 15.22 0.81
CA ASN A 207 0.90 14.93 1.61
C ASN A 207 0.64 15.05 3.11
N LEU A 208 -0.19 16.02 3.53
CA LEU A 208 -0.59 16.17 4.93
C LEU A 208 -1.39 14.96 5.41
N ILE A 209 -2.38 14.53 4.62
CA ILE A 209 -3.20 13.36 4.94
C ILE A 209 -2.34 12.09 4.97
N LEU A 210 -1.48 11.87 3.98
CA LEU A 210 -0.58 10.71 3.98
C LEU A 210 0.34 10.69 5.20
N LYS A 211 0.78 11.85 5.69
CA LYS A 211 1.59 11.94 6.92
C LYS A 211 0.79 11.53 8.15
N GLU A 212 -0.46 11.98 8.26
CA GLU A 212 -1.37 11.57 9.35
C GLU A 212 -1.65 10.06 9.29
N GLU A 213 -2.02 9.53 8.13
CA GLU A 213 -2.30 8.10 7.95
C GLU A 213 -1.08 7.23 8.24
N ASN A 214 0.13 7.67 7.87
CA ASN A 214 1.35 6.92 8.17
C ASN A 214 1.68 6.89 9.66
N ALA A 215 1.47 7.99 10.39
CA ALA A 215 1.62 8.00 11.84
C ALA A 215 0.62 7.04 12.51
N GLU A 216 -0.61 7.05 12.03
CA GLU A 216 -1.68 6.19 12.52
C GLU A 216 -1.43 4.70 12.19
N ALA A 217 -0.88 4.42 11.01
CA ALA A 217 -0.51 3.07 10.59
C ALA A 217 0.51 2.42 11.52
N VAL A 218 1.47 3.18 12.07
CA VAL A 218 2.41 2.66 13.09
C VAL A 218 1.65 2.21 14.34
N ARG A 219 0.68 2.99 14.81
CA ARG A 219 -0.14 2.64 15.98
C ARG A 219 -0.94 1.37 15.74
N PHE A 220 -1.64 1.29 14.60
CA PHE A 220 -2.41 0.09 14.24
C PHE A 220 -1.52 -1.14 14.09
N TYR A 221 -0.36 -1.00 13.44
CA TYR A 221 0.58 -2.09 13.28
C TYR A 221 0.98 -2.69 14.62
N ILE A 222 1.40 -1.85 15.58
CA ILE A 222 1.84 -2.28 16.92
C ILE A 222 0.71 -2.93 17.72
N CYS A 223 -0.47 -2.30 17.74
CA CYS A 223 -1.60 -2.76 18.56
C CYS A 223 -2.19 -4.10 18.06
N ASN A 224 -1.94 -4.43 16.80
CA ASN A 224 -2.46 -5.64 16.17
C ASN A 224 -1.41 -6.77 16.02
N LEU A 225 -0.19 -6.57 16.52
CA LEU A 225 0.77 -7.66 16.71
C LEU A 225 0.26 -8.66 17.77
N ARG A 226 0.86 -9.85 17.80
CA ARG A 226 0.67 -10.80 18.91
C ARG A 226 1.01 -10.11 20.24
N ILE A 227 0.29 -10.47 21.30
CA ILE A 227 0.30 -9.71 22.56
C ILE A 227 1.68 -9.63 23.23
N ASP A 228 2.49 -10.67 23.10
CA ASP A 228 3.87 -10.75 23.56
C ASP A 228 4.77 -9.72 22.84
N LEU A 229 4.64 -9.63 21.52
CA LEU A 229 5.35 -8.65 20.70
C LEU A 229 4.83 -7.23 20.92
N ALA A 230 3.51 -7.04 20.91
CA ALA A 230 2.86 -5.73 21.07
C ALA A 230 3.31 -5.03 22.36
N ARG A 231 3.42 -5.78 23.47
CA ARG A 231 3.91 -5.26 24.76
C ARG A 231 5.34 -4.73 24.68
N CYS A 232 6.24 -5.46 24.05
CA CYS A 232 7.62 -5.00 23.84
C CYS A 232 7.67 -3.76 22.94
N MET A 233 6.89 -3.79 21.86
CA MET A 233 6.87 -2.74 20.84
C MET A 233 6.33 -1.40 21.37
N ILE A 234 5.31 -1.42 22.25
CA ILE A 234 4.80 -0.21 22.91
C ILE A 234 5.90 0.48 23.74
N ALA A 235 6.71 -0.29 24.46
CA ALA A 235 7.82 0.25 25.24
C ALA A 235 8.93 0.82 24.36
N MET A 236 9.17 0.22 23.19
CA MET A 236 10.21 0.64 22.25
C MET A 236 9.86 1.89 21.42
N ARG A 237 8.59 2.30 21.40
CA ARG A 237 8.08 3.52 20.75
C ARG A 237 8.68 3.79 19.36
N PRO A 238 8.55 2.87 18.39
CA PRO A 238 9.02 3.13 17.03
C PRO A 238 8.25 4.30 16.42
N THR A 239 8.94 5.09 15.62
CA THR A 239 8.42 6.33 15.01
C THR A 239 8.01 6.14 13.55
N SER A 240 8.43 5.04 12.94
CA SER A 240 8.11 4.70 11.56
C SER A 240 7.70 3.23 11.44
N LEU A 241 6.97 2.90 10.37
CA LEU A 241 6.54 1.53 10.12
C LEU A 241 7.73 0.60 9.86
N ILE A 242 8.77 1.09 9.17
CA ILE A 242 10.00 0.33 8.90
C ILE A 242 10.71 -0.02 10.21
N GLU A 243 10.88 0.97 11.08
CA GLU A 243 11.46 0.75 12.42
C GLU A 243 10.62 -0.23 13.25
N ALA A 244 9.29 -0.09 13.21
CA ALA A 244 8.39 -0.98 13.92
C ALA A 244 8.49 -2.43 13.42
N GLN A 245 8.59 -2.63 12.10
CA GLN A 245 8.74 -3.95 11.48
C GLN A 245 10.08 -4.60 11.83
N GLN A 246 11.18 -3.84 11.78
CA GLN A 246 12.51 -4.35 12.12
C GLN A 246 12.55 -4.80 13.59
N LYS A 247 12.18 -3.91 14.51
CA LYS A 247 12.18 -4.21 15.95
C LYS A 247 11.25 -5.38 16.30
N ALA A 248 10.10 -5.49 15.65
CA ALA A 248 9.18 -6.60 15.87
C ALA A 248 9.78 -7.94 15.40
N SER A 249 10.47 -7.97 14.26
CA SER A 249 11.17 -9.16 13.76
C SER A 249 12.31 -9.58 14.69
N ASP A 250 13.13 -8.63 15.14
CA ASP A 250 14.24 -8.89 16.07
C ASP A 250 13.72 -9.46 17.41
N MET A 251 12.58 -8.95 17.87
CA MET A 251 11.91 -9.44 19.09
C MET A 251 11.32 -10.83 18.90
N GLU A 252 10.74 -11.14 17.74
CA GLU A 252 10.21 -12.48 17.43
C GLU A 252 11.31 -13.53 17.50
N ILE A 253 12.48 -13.24 16.90
CA ILE A 253 13.67 -14.10 16.97
C ILE A 253 14.11 -14.28 18.43
N SER A 254 14.24 -13.17 19.17
CA SER A 254 14.68 -13.20 20.57
C SER A 254 13.76 -14.04 21.46
N LEU A 255 12.44 -13.92 21.30
CA LEU A 255 11.45 -14.70 22.05
C LEU A 255 11.49 -16.18 21.69
N GLN A 256 11.70 -16.51 20.41
CA GLN A 256 11.85 -17.88 19.96
C GLN A 256 13.11 -18.54 20.55
N GLU A 257 14.23 -17.81 20.62
CA GLU A 257 15.46 -18.29 21.25
C GLU A 257 15.28 -18.56 22.75
N ILE A 258 14.65 -17.63 23.48
CA ILE A 258 14.37 -17.79 24.92
C ILE A 258 13.51 -19.04 25.16
N THR A 259 12.48 -19.23 24.35
CA THR A 259 11.57 -20.38 24.44
C THR A 259 12.32 -21.69 24.20
N THR A 260 13.16 -21.73 23.16
CA THR A 260 13.97 -22.90 22.80
C THR A 260 14.94 -23.25 23.93
N ARG A 261 15.66 -22.27 24.49
CA ARG A 261 16.61 -22.48 25.58
C ARG A 261 15.94 -23.01 26.86
N ARG A 262 14.71 -22.56 27.15
CA ARG A 262 13.92 -23.06 28.30
C ARG A 262 13.48 -24.51 28.12
N LEU A 263 13.12 -24.92 26.90
CA LEU A 263 12.72 -26.30 26.61
C LEU A 263 13.92 -27.27 26.68
N THR A 264 15.13 -26.81 26.35
CA THR A 264 16.35 -27.62 26.44
C THR A 264 16.91 -27.75 27.86
N TYR A 265 16.51 -26.89 28.79
CA TYR A 265 16.90 -26.95 30.21
C TYR A 265 15.82 -27.69 31.01
N GLN A 266 15.74 -29.02 30.87
CA GLN A 266 15.15 -29.85 31.93
C GLN A 266 16.23 -30.13 32.99
N PRO A 267 16.06 -29.74 34.26
CA PRO A 267 16.97 -30.13 35.32
C PRO A 267 16.87 -31.64 35.51
N ASN A 268 17.97 -32.36 35.28
CA ASN A 268 18.10 -33.75 35.70
C ASN A 268 17.65 -33.87 37.16
N HIS A 269 16.63 -34.70 37.41
CA HIS A 269 16.19 -35.05 38.75
C HIS A 269 17.41 -35.49 39.57
N ARG A 270 17.67 -34.79 40.68
CA ARG A 270 18.68 -35.21 41.66
C ARG A 270 18.32 -36.62 42.16
N PRO A 271 19.26 -37.58 42.18
CA PRO A 271 19.02 -38.84 42.86
C PRO A 271 18.92 -38.55 44.36
N THR A 272 17.78 -38.92 44.95
CA THR A 272 17.58 -38.94 46.39
C THR A 272 18.49 -40.03 46.95
N THR A 273 19.67 -39.66 47.44
CA THR A 273 20.47 -40.56 48.26
C THR A 273 19.77 -40.69 49.61
N SER A 274 19.13 -41.85 49.79
CA SER A 274 18.70 -42.36 51.09
C SER A 274 19.89 -42.38 52.03
N ILE A 275 19.79 -41.62 53.12
CA ILE A 275 20.71 -41.71 54.25
C ILE A 275 20.29 -42.95 55.04
N ASN A 276 21.16 -43.94 55.12
CA ASN A 276 21.10 -45.00 56.13
C ASN A 276 21.80 -44.54 57.41
#